data_AF-A0A969KV43-F1
#
_entry.id   AF-A0A969KV43-F1
#
_cell.length_a   1.000
_cell.length_b   1.000
_cell.length_c   1.000
_cell.angle_alpha   90.00
_cell.angle_beta   90.00
_cell.angle_gamma   90.00
#
_symmetry.space_group_name_H-M   'P 1'
#
loop_
_entity.id
_entity.type
_entity.pdbx_description
1 polymer ?
#
loop_
_entity_poly.entity_id
_entity_poly.type
_entity_poly.pdbx_seq_one_letter_code
_entity_poly.pdbx_strand_id
1 'polypeptide(L)'
;MFKVITPGFSQEFERWTDALNTANSLIPQCKRWTQDIRIFLFDELVWVYSRSHKYPQYIGAGMYDRLAKLFIQEALEEESTDSEDN
;
A
#
# COMPACT_ATOMS: atom_id res chain seq x y z
N MET A 1 -1.78 8.61 7.17
CA MET A 1 -2.62 8.71 5.97
C MET A 1 -1.84 8.33 4.71
N PHE A 2 -2.30 7.26 4.07
CA PHE A 2 -1.81 6.72 2.81
C PHE A 2 -2.76 7.09 1.68
N LYS A 3 -2.24 7.27 0.47
CA LYS A 3 -3.04 7.61 -0.71
C LYS A 3 -2.67 6.72 -1.88
N VAL A 4 -3.63 5.95 -2.37
CA VAL A 4 -3.50 5.10 -3.55
C VAL A 4 -3.97 5.89 -4.77
N ILE A 5 -3.09 6.04 -5.76
CA ILE A 5 -3.38 6.76 -7.01
C ILE A 5 -3.08 5.85 -8.19
N THR A 6 -4.04 5.76 -9.11
CA THR A 6 -3.87 5.16 -10.44
C THR A 6 -4.78 5.90 -11.44
N PRO A 7 -4.58 5.81 -12.77
CA PRO A 7 -5.42 6.56 -13.71
C PRO A 7 -6.91 6.24 -13.54
N GLY A 8 -7.70 7.25 -13.16
CA GLY A 8 -9.14 7.13 -12.93
C GLY A 8 -9.53 6.67 -11.52
N PHE A 9 -8.57 6.51 -10.60
CA PHE A 9 -8.85 6.13 -9.21
C PHE A 9 -7.88 6.83 -8.24
N SER A 10 -8.44 7.44 -7.20
CA SER A 10 -7.70 8.07 -6.12
C SER A 10 -8.47 7.85 -4.83
N GLN A 11 -7.85 7.19 -3.86
CA GLN A 11 -8.46 6.93 -2.56
C GLN A 11 -7.43 7.04 -1.45
N GLU A 12 -7.88 7.52 -0.31
CA GLU A 12 -7.07 7.72 0.90
C GLU A 12 -7.46 6.69 1.97
N PHE A 13 -6.47 6.29 2.76
CA PHE A 13 -6.56 5.26 3.78
C PHE A 13 -5.75 5.68 5.00
N GLU A 14 -6.17 5.25 6.19
CA GLU A 14 -5.38 5.50 7.41
C GLU A 14 -4.29 4.45 7.60
N ARG A 15 -4.60 3.20 7.27
CA ARG A 15 -3.72 2.03 7.47
C ARG A 15 -2.92 1.70 6.22
N TRP A 16 -1.70 1.25 6.42
CA TRP A 16 -0.82 0.80 5.35
C TRP A 16 -1.38 -0.44 4.66
N THR A 17 -1.86 -1.41 5.44
CA THR A 17 -2.45 -2.66 4.95
C THR A 17 -3.62 -2.42 4.01
N ASP A 18 -4.55 -1.53 4.36
CA ASP A 18 -5.71 -1.20 3.52
C ASP A 18 -5.31 -0.57 2.17
N ALA A 19 -4.35 0.36 2.21
CA ALA A 19 -3.80 0.97 1.00
C ALA A 19 -3.11 -0.08 0.11
N LEU A 20 -2.32 -0.97 0.72
CA LEU A 20 -1.61 -2.04 0.02
C LEU A 20 -2.58 -3.06 -0.59
N ASN A 21 -3.61 -3.47 0.16
CA ASN A 21 -4.64 -4.40 -0.30
C ASN A 21 -5.42 -3.81 -1.49
N THR A 22 -5.81 -2.55 -1.39
CA THR A 22 -6.46 -1.83 -2.50
C THR A 22 -5.56 -1.78 -3.72
N ALA A 23 -4.30 -1.36 -3.56
CA ALA A 23 -3.34 -1.32 -4.66
C ALA A 23 -3.15 -2.70 -5.32
N ASN A 24 -3.01 -3.76 -4.53
CA ASN A 24 -2.89 -5.13 -5.04
C ASN A 24 -4.13 -5.59 -5.82
N SER A 25 -5.33 -5.23 -5.37
CA SER A 25 -6.58 -5.54 -6.10
C SER A 25 -6.72 -4.80 -7.43
N LEU A 26 -6.00 -3.68 -7.60
CA LEU A 26 -5.96 -2.90 -8.84
C LEU A 26 -4.91 -3.43 -9.84
N ILE A 27 -3.96 -4.26 -9.41
CA ILE A 27 -2.92 -4.83 -10.29
C ILE A 27 -3.50 -5.54 -11.53
N PRO A 28 -4.52 -6.42 -11.40
CA PRO A 28 -5.14 -7.07 -12.57
C PRO A 28 -5.80 -6.09 -13.54
N GLN A 29 -6.18 -4.90 -13.07
CA GLN A 29 -6.82 -3.85 -13.87
C GLN A 29 -5.79 -3.00 -14.62
N CYS A 30 -4.50 -3.04 -14.25
CA CYS A 30 -3.40 -2.39 -14.98
C CYS A 30 -3.08 -3.12 -16.28
N LYS A 31 -3.90 -2.84 -17.31
CA LYS A 31 -3.78 -3.46 -18.64
C LYS A 31 -2.74 -2.80 -19.53
N ARG A 32 -2.43 -1.51 -19.32
CA ARG A 32 -1.50 -0.76 -20.16
C ARG A 32 -0.13 -0.65 -19.51
N TRP A 33 0.92 -0.67 -20.32
CA TRP A 33 2.31 -0.47 -19.85
C TRP A 33 2.56 0.92 -19.26
N THR A 34 1.77 1.91 -19.67
CA THR A 34 1.84 3.28 -19.15
C THR A 34 1.01 3.48 -17.87
N GLN A 35 0.29 2.46 -17.42
CA GLN A 35 -0.46 2.52 -16.17
C GLN A 35 0.42 2.05 -15.03
N ASP A 36 0.43 2.84 -13.97
CA ASP A 36 1.04 2.53 -12.70
C ASP A 36 0.07 2.77 -11.55
N ILE A 37 0.36 2.11 -10.43
CA ILE A 37 -0.34 2.26 -9.16
C ILE A 37 0.71 2.78 -8.19
N ARG A 38 0.39 3.89 -7.54
CA ARG A 38 1.29 4.57 -6.60
C ARG A 38 0.63 4.64 -5.25
N ILE A 39 1.40 4.40 -4.20
CA ILE A 39 0.99 4.68 -2.83
C ILE A 39 1.88 5.78 -2.29
N PHE A 40 1.24 6.85 -1.83
CA PHE A 40 1.89 7.94 -1.13
C PHE A 40 1.64 7.82 0.36
N LEU A 41 2.64 8.15 1.17
CA LEU A 41 2.50 8.39 2.60
C LEU A 41 2.61 9.90 2.79
N PHE A 42 1.50 10.55 3.16
CA PHE A 42 1.35 12.00 3.04
C PHE A 42 1.67 12.46 1.60
N ASP A 43 2.77 13.17 1.40
CA ASP A 43 3.21 13.68 0.09
C ASP A 43 4.37 12.86 -0.53
N GLU A 44 4.86 11.85 0.17
CA GLU A 44 6.01 11.04 -0.27
C GLU A 44 5.55 9.79 -1.01
N LEU A 45 6.05 9.56 -2.23
CA LEU A 45 5.86 8.29 -2.93
C LEU A 45 6.65 7.21 -2.18
N VAL A 46 5.96 6.20 -1.65
CA VAL A 46 6.60 5.12 -0.87
C VAL A 46 6.55 3.76 -1.56
N TRP A 47 5.60 3.59 -2.48
CA TRP A 47 5.41 2.34 -3.21
C TRP A 47 4.90 2.60 -4.61
N VAL A 48 5.40 1.87 -5.60
CA VAL A 48 4.92 1.92 -6.97
C VAL A 48 4.89 0.53 -7.60
N TYR A 49 3.81 0.24 -8.30
CA TYR A 49 3.72 -0.88 -9.22
C TYR A 49 3.50 -0.37 -10.63
N SER A 50 4.30 -0.85 -11.57
CA SER A 50 4.07 -0.67 -12.99
C SER A 50 4.30 -2.00 -13.69
N ARG A 51 3.62 -2.21 -14.81
CA ARG A 51 3.75 -3.46 -15.58
C ARG A 51 5.15 -3.65 -16.19
N SER A 52 5.93 -2.56 -16.29
CA SER A 52 7.32 -2.57 -16.75
C SER A 52 8.27 -3.24 -15.74
N HIS A 53 7.86 -3.39 -14.48
CA HIS A 53 8.67 -4.02 -13.44
C HIS A 53 8.05 -5.35 -13.01
N LYS A 54 8.89 -6.37 -12.83
CA LYS A 54 8.44 -7.70 -12.37
C LYS A 54 7.84 -7.67 -10.96
N TYR A 55 8.31 -6.73 -10.13
CA TYR A 55 7.90 -6.58 -8.75
C TYR A 55 7.61 -5.10 -8.45
N PRO A 56 6.71 -4.81 -7.50
CA PRO A 56 6.56 -3.46 -6.97
C PRO A 56 7.86 -2.93 -6.37
N GLN A 57 8.04 -1.62 -6.42
CA GLN A 57 9.20 -0.93 -5.91
C GLN A 57 8.82 -0.13 -4.67
N TYR A 58 9.69 -0.20 -3.67
CA TYR A 58 9.62 0.61 -2.46
C TYR A 58 10.57 1.80 -2.63
N ILE A 59 10.06 3.01 -2.43
CA ILE A 59 10.76 4.25 -2.74
C ILE A 59 11.18 4.93 -1.43
N GLY A 60 12.46 5.34 -1.34
CA GLY A 60 13.03 5.99 -0.17
C GLY A 60 13.89 5.06 0.69
N ALA A 61 14.90 5.65 1.36
CA ALA A 61 15.84 4.92 2.19
C ALA A 61 15.15 4.33 3.43
N GLY A 62 15.24 3.01 3.61
CA GLY A 62 14.61 2.30 4.75
C GLY A 62 13.08 2.27 4.71
N MET A 63 12.45 2.64 3.58
CA MET A 63 10.99 2.69 3.47
C MET A 63 10.37 1.31 3.60
N TYR A 64 10.98 0.29 2.98
CA TYR A 64 10.54 -1.10 3.11
C TYR A 64 10.46 -1.53 4.58
N ASP A 65 11.53 -1.31 5.36
CA ASP A 65 11.58 -1.71 6.77
C ASP A 65 10.54 -0.96 7.61
N ARG A 66 10.28 0.32 7.31
CA ARG A 66 9.22 1.10 7.98
C ARG A 66 7.84 0.54 7.69
N LEU A 67 7.53 0.29 6.42
CA LEU A 67 6.23 -0.26 6.01
C LEU A 67 6.03 -1.68 6.53
N ALA A 68 7.08 -2.50 6.59
CA ALA A 68 7.05 -3.82 7.18
C ALA A 68 6.74 -3.78 8.69
N LYS A 69 7.33 -2.83 9.42
CA LYS A 69 7.00 -2.61 10.84
C LYS A 69 5.55 -2.19 11.04
N LEU A 70 5.03 -1.28 10.20
CA LEU A 70 3.63 -0.87 10.23
C LEU A 70 2.70 -2.06 9.97
N PHE A 71 3.03 -2.92 9.01
CA PHE A 71 2.27 -4.14 8.74
C PHE A 71 2.17 -5.05 9.99
N ILE A 72 3.30 -5.30 10.66
CA ILE A 72 3.34 -6.14 11.87
C ILE A 72 2.56 -5.48 13.01
N GLN A 73 2.72 -4.17 13.20
CA GLN A 73 2.00 -3.42 14.24
C GLN A 73 0.49 -3.48 14.01
N GLU A 74 0.05 -3.22 12.77
CA GLU A 74 -1.37 -3.25 12.39
C GLU A 74 -1.99 -4.65 12.57
N ALA A 75 -1.23 -5.72 12.30
CA ALA A 75 -1.68 -7.10 12.51
C ALA A 75 -1.80 -7.45 14.00
N LEU A 76 -0.86 -6.98 14.84
CA LEU A 76 -0.92 -7.16 16.29
C LEU A 76 -2.11 -6.39 16.91
N GLU A 77 -2.39 -5.19 16.42
CA GLU A 77 -3.55 -4.40 16.85
C GLU A 77 -4.87 -5.13 16.51
N GLU A 78 -5.00 -5.70 15.32
CA GLU A 78 -6.15 -6.55 14.95
C GLU A 78 -6.34 -7.74 15.89
N GLU A 79 -5.26 -8.48 16.19
CA GLU A 79 -5.32 -9.68 17.04
C GLU A 79 -5.63 -9.35 18.52
N SER A 80 -5.15 -8.20 19.01
CA SER A 80 -5.43 -7.74 20.37
C SER A 80 -6.90 -7.34 20.59
N THR A 81 -7.60 -6.89 19.54
CA THR A 81 -8.99 -6.42 19.65
C THR A 81 -9.98 -7.60 19.73
N ASP A 82 -9.64 -8.75 19.12
CA ASP A 82 -10.44 -9.99 19.21
C ASP A 82 -10.31 -10.73 20.55
N SER A 83 -9.39 -10.29 21.42
CA SER A 83 -9.07 -10.98 22.68
C SER A 83 -9.78 -10.41 23.92
N GLU A 84 -10.50 -9.29 23.81
CA GLU A 84 -11.17 -8.63 24.95
C GLU A 84 -12.69 -8.91 25.06
N ASP A 85 -13.27 -9.71 24.16
CA ASP A 85 -14.70 -10.07 24.15
C ASP A 85 -14.97 -11.57 24.47
N ASN A 86 -14.31 -12.14 25.50
CA ASN A 86 -14.65 -13.48 26.04
C ASN A 86 -14.70 -13.53 27.57
#